data_AF-A0A7V1YK91-F1
#
_entry.id   AF-A0A7V1YK91-F1
#
_cell.length_a   1.000
_cell.length_b   1.000
_cell.length_c   1.000
_cell.angle_alpha   90.00
_cell.angle_beta   90.00
_cell.angle_gamma   90.00
#
_symmetry.space_group_name_H-M   'P 1'
#
loop_
_entity.id
_entity.type
_entity.pdbx_description
1 polymer ?
#
loop_
_entity_poly.entity_id
_entity_poly.type
_entity_poly.pdbx_seq_one_letter_code
_entity_poly.pdbx_strand_id
1 'polypeptide(L)'
;MPRARRGAEDLDLPSFVPVPRPGGGSRLLARLPEPDARAYEGLVEAALPAIERALGPEVVANRALPGPGVRLEPVAAARARHRAALAALLRARDVRAVLVLDVADFYPSTAPVAVERALRWAGGPALAEPLGRLLRSLGERGVRGLPVGPEPSAVLANAVLGPLDAALRGAELRHLRWVDDVIAPAPGPDAARRGLDRAFGALDALGLAANPRKTRILTEPEEVRAMARWGVPSGPPR
;
A
#
# COMPACT_ATOMS: atom_id res chain seq x y z
N MET A 1 -45.72 36.49 7.54
CA MET A 1 -44.26 36.32 7.67
C MET A 1 -43.92 34.84 7.51
N PRO A 2 -43.48 34.38 6.33
CA PRO A 2 -43.14 32.99 6.12
C PRO A 2 -41.75 32.68 6.68
N ARG A 3 -41.66 31.62 7.48
CA ARG A 3 -40.40 31.05 7.98
C ARG A 3 -39.51 30.66 6.80
N ALA A 4 -38.35 31.30 6.69
CA ALA A 4 -37.29 30.86 5.81
C ALA A 4 -36.92 29.42 6.18
N ARG A 5 -37.01 28.54 5.17
CA ARG A 5 -36.52 27.17 5.24
C ARG A 5 -35.02 27.23 5.55
N ARG A 6 -34.57 26.48 6.56
CA ARG A 6 -33.15 26.23 6.80
C ARG A 6 -32.53 25.79 5.47
N GLY A 7 -31.65 26.63 4.91
CA GLY A 7 -30.79 26.22 3.81
C GLY A 7 -29.98 25.01 4.24
N ALA A 8 -29.67 24.13 3.29
CA ALA A 8 -28.84 22.96 3.47
C ALA A 8 -27.72 23.25 4.47
N GLU A 9 -27.66 22.46 5.54
CA GLU A 9 -26.49 22.43 6.42
C GLU A 9 -25.25 22.31 5.52
N ASP A 10 -24.25 23.17 5.72
CA ASP A 10 -22.92 23.00 5.12
C ASP A 10 -22.44 21.61 5.55
N LEU A 11 -22.72 20.60 4.72
CA LEU A 11 -22.24 19.25 4.96
C LEU A 11 -20.72 19.38 4.86
N ASP A 12 -20.03 19.18 5.97
CA ASP A 12 -18.58 19.14 6.05
C ASP A 12 -18.13 17.88 5.30
N LEU A 13 -18.02 18.02 3.96
CA LEU A 13 -17.76 16.95 3.02
C LEU A 13 -16.26 16.89 2.69
N PRO A 14 -15.72 15.69 2.48
CA PRO A 14 -14.39 15.53 1.91
C PRO A 14 -14.26 16.26 0.57
N SER A 15 -13.13 16.94 0.38
CA SER A 15 -12.77 17.59 -0.89
C SER A 15 -11.57 16.90 -1.54
N PHE A 16 -11.40 17.10 -2.85
CA PHE A 16 -10.38 16.41 -3.63
C PHE A 16 -9.52 17.37 -4.42
N VAL A 17 -8.20 17.27 -4.26
CA VAL A 17 -7.23 18.09 -4.99
C VAL A 17 -6.52 17.23 -6.03
N PRO A 18 -6.63 17.55 -7.33
CA PRO A 18 -5.89 16.84 -8.36
C PRO A 18 -4.40 17.18 -8.27
N VAL A 19 -3.56 16.15 -8.25
CA VAL A 19 -2.11 16.27 -8.30
C VAL A 19 -1.57 15.46 -9.49
N PRO A 20 -0.68 16.02 -10.31
CA PRO A 20 -0.12 15.32 -11.48
C PRO A 20 0.61 14.03 -11.09
N ARG A 21 0.49 12.99 -11.93
CA ARG A 21 1.31 11.78 -11.82
C ARG A 21 2.54 11.85 -12.74
N PRO A 22 3.70 11.31 -12.33
CA PRO A 22 4.80 11.04 -13.25
C PRO A 22 4.32 10.02 -14.30
N GLY A 23 4.23 10.43 -15.56
CA GLY A 23 3.70 9.61 -16.66
C GLY A 23 2.33 10.02 -17.21
N GLY A 24 1.74 11.09 -16.68
CA GLY A 24 0.48 11.67 -17.18
C GLY A 24 -0.75 11.33 -16.35
N GLY A 25 -1.80 12.16 -16.49
CA GLY A 25 -3.01 12.10 -15.67
C GLY A 25 -2.83 12.66 -14.26
N SER A 26 -3.89 12.58 -13.46
CA SER A 26 -3.95 13.13 -12.09
C SER A 26 -4.30 12.05 -11.07
N ARG A 27 -3.84 12.22 -9.83
CA ARG A 27 -4.28 11.52 -8.63
C ARG A 27 -5.05 12.51 -7.77
N LEU A 28 -6.23 12.13 -7.31
CA LEU A 28 -7.03 12.97 -6.42
C LEU A 28 -6.58 12.73 -4.98
N LEU A 29 -6.05 13.77 -4.33
CA LEU A 29 -5.74 13.75 -2.91
C LEU A 29 -6.99 14.15 -2.11
N ALA A 30 -7.37 13.34 -1.15
CA ALA A 30 -8.47 13.62 -0.24
C ALA A 30 -8.03 14.63 0.82
N ARG A 31 -8.82 15.67 1.01
CA ARG A 31 -8.79 16.54 2.19
C ARG A 31 -10.03 16.23 3.01
N LEU A 32 -9.82 15.66 4.18
CA LEU A 32 -10.90 15.29 5.08
C LEU A 32 -11.33 16.51 5.92
N PRO A 33 -12.62 16.59 6.26
CA PRO A 33 -13.09 17.46 7.34
C PRO A 33 -12.24 17.31 8.59
N GLU A 34 -12.00 18.40 9.29
CA GLU A 34 -11.11 18.43 10.46
C GLU A 34 -11.53 17.43 11.57
N PRO A 35 -12.83 17.23 11.90
CA PRO A 35 -13.24 16.19 12.84
C PRO A 35 -12.90 14.77 12.36
N ASP A 36 -13.09 14.47 11.08
CA ASP A 36 -12.76 13.16 10.51
C ASP A 36 -11.25 12.94 10.44
N ALA A 37 -10.48 13.98 10.07
CA ALA A 37 -9.03 13.92 10.00
C ALA A 37 -8.43 13.56 11.36
N ARG A 38 -8.87 14.23 12.43
CA ARG A 38 -8.44 13.93 13.81
C ARG A 38 -8.88 12.56 14.29
N ALA A 39 -10.12 12.17 14.02
CA ALA A 39 -10.60 10.83 14.38
C ALA A 39 -9.80 9.75 13.65
N TYR A 40 -9.50 9.97 12.37
CA TYR A 40 -8.73 9.04 11.55
C TYR A 40 -7.29 8.92 12.03
N GLU A 41 -6.64 10.06 12.29
CA GLU A 41 -5.28 10.08 12.82
C GLU A 41 -5.19 9.41 14.19
N GLY A 42 -6.06 9.75 15.14
CA GLY A 42 -6.04 9.16 16.49
C GLY A 42 -6.29 7.64 16.49
N LEU A 43 -7.18 7.15 15.63
CA LEU A 43 -7.43 5.71 15.49
C LEU A 43 -6.23 4.97 14.88
N VAL A 44 -5.57 5.56 13.87
CA VAL A 44 -4.38 4.95 13.25
C VAL A 44 -3.17 5.05 14.16
N GLU A 45 -2.99 6.16 14.88
CA GLU A 45 -1.96 6.33 15.90
C GLU A 45 -2.06 5.23 16.97
N ALA A 46 -3.28 4.95 17.46
CA ALA A 46 -3.50 3.85 18.40
C ALA A 46 -3.14 2.47 17.82
N ALA A 47 -3.26 2.29 16.49
CA ALA A 47 -2.94 1.03 15.82
C ALA A 47 -1.45 0.88 15.47
N LEU A 48 -0.69 1.98 15.44
CA LEU A 48 0.70 2.01 14.99
C LEU A 48 1.58 0.94 15.64
N PRO A 49 1.58 0.75 16.97
CA PRO A 49 2.47 -0.25 17.58
C PRO A 49 2.18 -1.68 17.15
N ALA A 50 0.91 -2.01 16.88
CA ALA A 50 0.51 -3.33 16.40
C ALA A 50 0.93 -3.50 14.93
N ILE A 51 0.63 -2.50 14.10
CA ILE A 51 0.98 -2.50 12.67
C ILE A 51 2.50 -2.62 12.49
N GLU A 52 3.29 -1.73 13.07
CA GLU A 52 4.75 -1.71 12.88
C GLU A 52 5.43 -2.99 13.37
N ARG A 53 4.89 -3.64 14.41
CA ARG A 53 5.39 -4.95 14.90
C ARG A 53 5.09 -6.09 13.93
N ALA A 54 3.98 -6.01 13.19
CA ALA A 54 3.58 -7.02 12.23
C ALA A 54 4.31 -6.88 10.88
N LEU A 55 4.84 -5.69 10.57
CA LEU A 55 5.60 -5.45 9.34
C LEU A 55 7.00 -6.06 9.41
N GLY A 56 7.38 -6.78 8.36
CA GLY A 56 8.74 -7.29 8.23
C GLY A 56 9.71 -6.26 7.63
N PRO A 57 11.01 -6.60 7.59
CA PRO A 57 12.05 -5.73 7.03
C PRO A 57 11.91 -5.49 5.52
N GLU A 58 11.15 -6.33 4.82
CA GLU A 58 10.86 -6.21 3.40
C GLU A 58 10.00 -4.98 3.05
N VAL A 59 9.25 -4.47 4.03
CA VAL A 59 8.39 -3.29 3.87
C VAL A 59 9.22 -2.04 4.15
N VAL A 60 9.56 -1.31 3.08
CA VAL A 60 10.52 -0.20 3.17
C VAL A 60 9.84 1.17 3.20
N ALA A 61 8.79 1.34 2.40
CA ALA A 61 8.08 2.62 2.29
C ALA A 61 7.13 2.87 3.47
N ASN A 62 6.86 4.15 3.76
CA ASN A 62 5.84 4.60 4.71
C ASN A 62 5.94 3.95 6.10
N ARG A 63 7.16 3.74 6.60
CA ARG A 63 7.38 3.28 7.96
C ARG A 63 7.14 4.43 8.93
N ALA A 64 6.40 4.16 10.00
CA ALA A 64 6.13 5.17 11.01
C ALA A 64 7.35 5.42 11.89
N LEU A 65 7.59 6.69 12.21
CA LEU A 65 8.59 7.09 13.19
C LEU A 65 8.01 6.94 14.61
N PRO A 66 8.82 6.57 15.60
CA PRO A 66 8.41 6.61 17.00
C PRO A 66 7.98 8.00 17.44
N GLY A 67 7.05 8.06 18.40
CA GLY A 67 6.58 9.29 19.04
C GLY A 67 5.08 9.54 18.84
N PRO A 68 4.57 10.70 19.29
CA PRO A 68 3.14 11.02 19.20
C PRO A 68 2.72 11.34 17.77
N GLY A 69 1.47 11.11 17.43
CA GLY A 69 0.88 11.33 16.11
C GLY A 69 1.33 10.32 15.05
N VAL A 70 0.75 10.43 13.87
CA VAL A 70 1.17 9.64 12.71
C VAL A 70 2.22 10.42 11.94
N ARG A 71 3.49 10.00 12.04
CA ARG A 71 4.61 10.56 11.27
C ARG A 71 5.35 9.48 10.51
N LEU A 72 5.56 9.69 9.22
CA LEU A 72 6.32 8.76 8.38
C LEU A 72 7.81 9.10 8.30
N GLU A 73 8.65 8.08 8.09
CA GLU A 73 10.05 8.26 7.71
C GLU A 73 10.15 9.12 6.45
N PRO A 74 11.14 10.04 6.36
CA PRO A 74 11.40 10.79 5.13
C PRO A 74 11.58 9.89 3.91
N VAL A 75 10.78 10.15 2.87
CA VAL A 75 10.74 9.32 1.64
C VAL A 75 12.12 9.16 1.00
N ALA A 76 12.98 10.19 1.07
CA ALA A 76 14.33 10.12 0.52
C ALA A 76 15.21 9.06 1.20
N ALA A 77 15.14 8.97 2.53
CA ALA A 77 15.87 7.97 3.32
C ALA A 77 15.34 6.55 3.03
N ALA A 78 14.02 6.38 3.06
CA ALA A 78 13.38 5.12 2.70
C ALA A 78 13.75 4.68 1.28
N ARG A 79 13.75 5.59 0.29
CA ARG A 79 14.15 5.29 -1.10
C ARG A 79 15.61 4.85 -1.22
N ALA A 80 16.51 5.48 -0.49
CA ALA A 80 17.92 5.09 -0.47
C ALA A 80 18.08 3.66 0.07
N ARG A 81 17.42 3.36 1.19
CA ARG A 81 17.39 2.03 1.80
C ARG A 81 16.78 0.97 0.87
N HIS A 82 15.66 1.30 0.23
CA HIS A 82 15.02 0.41 -0.75
C HIS A 82 15.95 0.08 -1.91
N ARG A 83 16.60 1.09 -2.49
CA ARG A 83 17.53 0.92 -3.62
C ARG A 83 18.72 0.04 -3.25
N ALA A 84 19.31 0.28 -2.08
CA ALA A 84 20.43 -0.52 -1.59
C ALA A 84 20.01 -1.98 -1.37
N ALA A 85 18.89 -2.21 -0.70
CA ALA A 85 18.36 -3.55 -0.44
C ALA A 85 18.01 -4.29 -1.74
N LEU A 86 17.37 -3.61 -2.69
CA LEU A 86 16.99 -4.19 -3.98
C LEU A 86 18.22 -4.60 -4.80
N ALA A 87 19.23 -3.73 -4.86
CA ALA A 87 20.47 -4.03 -5.56
C ALA A 87 21.23 -5.20 -4.91
N ALA A 88 21.16 -5.35 -3.59
CA ALA A 88 21.75 -6.49 -2.89
C ALA A 88 21.00 -7.79 -3.21
N LEU A 89 19.66 -7.77 -3.13
CA LEU A 89 18.81 -8.94 -3.44
C LEU A 89 18.99 -9.43 -4.87
N LEU A 90 19.04 -8.52 -5.85
CA LEU A 90 19.16 -8.88 -7.27
C LEU A 90 20.56 -9.35 -7.68
N ARG A 91 21.60 -9.10 -6.88
CA ARG A 91 22.97 -9.59 -7.12
C ARG A 91 23.23 -10.97 -6.53
N ALA A 92 22.27 -11.54 -5.80
CA ALA A 92 22.43 -12.85 -5.21
C ALA A 92 22.57 -13.93 -6.31
N ARG A 93 23.54 -14.84 -6.14
CA ARG A 93 23.94 -15.79 -7.19
C ARG A 93 22.89 -16.85 -7.52
N ASP A 94 21.89 -17.00 -6.68
CA ASP A 94 20.76 -17.91 -6.83
C ASP A 94 19.64 -17.32 -7.68
N VAL A 95 19.63 -16.00 -7.96
CA VAL A 95 18.54 -15.37 -8.73
C VAL A 95 18.62 -15.78 -10.21
N ARG A 96 17.52 -16.33 -10.74
CA ARG A 96 17.34 -16.68 -12.16
C ARG A 96 16.06 -16.12 -12.77
N ALA A 97 15.12 -15.74 -11.92
CA ALA A 97 13.91 -15.04 -12.33
C ALA A 97 13.57 -13.95 -11.31
N VAL A 98 12.75 -12.98 -11.70
CA VAL A 98 12.22 -11.99 -10.77
C VAL A 98 10.74 -11.79 -11.00
N LEU A 99 9.95 -11.99 -9.95
CA LEU A 99 8.55 -11.57 -9.92
C LEU A 99 8.48 -10.07 -9.64
N VAL A 100 7.85 -9.33 -10.55
CA VAL A 100 7.43 -7.94 -10.37
C VAL A 100 5.92 -7.95 -10.27
N LEU A 101 5.37 -7.36 -9.22
CA LEU A 101 3.93 -7.26 -8.96
C LEU A 101 3.57 -5.84 -8.56
N ASP A 102 2.45 -5.34 -9.08
CA ASP A 102 1.86 -4.03 -8.75
C ASP A 102 0.38 -4.27 -8.43
N VAL A 103 -0.16 -3.63 -7.40
CA VAL A 103 -1.58 -3.76 -7.04
C VAL A 103 -2.40 -2.69 -7.76
N ALA A 104 -3.42 -3.11 -8.51
CA ALA A 104 -4.23 -2.23 -9.33
C ALA A 104 -5.06 -1.25 -8.48
N ASP A 105 -4.91 0.04 -8.75
CA ASP A 105 -5.66 1.13 -8.10
C ASP A 105 -5.74 0.98 -6.57
N PHE A 106 -4.63 0.60 -5.95
CA PHE A 106 -4.58 0.08 -4.59
C PHE A 106 -5.38 0.87 -3.56
N TYR A 107 -5.15 2.18 -3.43
CA TYR A 107 -5.86 3.02 -2.44
C TYR A 107 -7.38 3.04 -2.69
N PRO A 108 -7.88 3.45 -3.88
CA PRO A 108 -9.31 3.36 -4.21
C PRO A 108 -9.94 1.99 -4.05
N SER A 109 -9.18 0.91 -4.30
CA SER A 109 -9.66 -0.48 -4.23
C SER A 109 -9.65 -1.05 -2.81
N THR A 110 -8.97 -0.40 -1.86
CA THR A 110 -8.88 -0.91 -0.48
C THR A 110 -10.17 -0.64 0.29
N ALA A 111 -11.05 -1.63 0.34
CA ALA A 111 -12.32 -1.54 1.06
C ALA A 111 -12.14 -1.49 2.59
N PRO A 112 -13.08 -0.90 3.35
CA PRO A 112 -13.01 -0.87 4.82
C PRO A 112 -12.82 -2.26 5.46
N VAL A 113 -13.47 -3.30 4.91
CA VAL A 113 -13.32 -4.68 5.40
C VAL A 113 -11.90 -5.23 5.26
N ALA A 114 -11.15 -4.80 4.25
CA ALA A 114 -9.74 -5.19 4.08
C ALA A 114 -8.88 -4.58 5.20
N VAL A 115 -9.13 -3.31 5.56
CA VAL A 115 -8.48 -2.63 6.68
C VAL A 115 -8.79 -3.32 8.00
N GLU A 116 -10.04 -3.70 8.23
CA GLU A 116 -10.42 -4.44 9.45
C GLU A 116 -9.70 -5.78 9.56
N ARG A 117 -9.65 -6.55 8.46
CA ARG A 117 -8.91 -7.82 8.39
C ARG A 117 -7.42 -7.60 8.67
N ALA A 118 -6.84 -6.56 8.09
CA ALA A 118 -5.45 -6.19 8.29
C ALA A 118 -5.13 -5.87 9.76
N LEU A 119 -6.00 -5.12 10.43
CA LEU A 119 -5.83 -4.78 11.85
C LEU A 119 -5.97 -6.00 12.76
N ARG A 120 -6.89 -6.92 12.46
CA ARG A 120 -7.00 -8.21 13.16
C ARG A 120 -5.73 -9.04 12.96
N TRP A 121 -5.22 -9.10 11.74
CA TRP A 121 -3.97 -9.80 11.40
C TRP A 121 -2.75 -9.18 12.11
N ALA A 122 -2.67 -7.85 12.17
CA ALA A 122 -1.55 -7.14 12.80
C ALA A 122 -1.59 -7.15 14.35
N GLY A 123 -2.63 -7.72 14.97
CA GLY A 123 -2.77 -7.77 16.42
C GLY A 123 -3.39 -6.52 17.06
N GLY A 124 -4.13 -5.72 16.28
CA GLY A 124 -4.92 -4.57 16.74
C GLY A 124 -6.44 -4.71 16.57
N PRO A 125 -7.08 -5.85 16.94
CA PRO A 125 -8.48 -6.12 16.62
C PRO A 125 -9.48 -5.11 17.22
N ALA A 126 -9.15 -4.49 18.36
CA ALA A 126 -10.00 -3.50 19.01
C ALA A 126 -10.24 -2.24 18.15
N LEU A 127 -9.30 -1.94 17.23
CA LEU A 127 -9.36 -0.76 16.37
C LEU A 127 -9.97 -1.07 15.00
N ALA A 128 -10.15 -2.35 14.66
CA ALA A 128 -10.69 -2.78 13.38
C ALA A 128 -12.07 -2.14 13.12
N GLU A 129 -13.02 -2.41 14.01
CA GLU A 129 -14.39 -1.97 13.83
C GLU A 129 -14.56 -0.43 13.87
N PRO A 130 -13.94 0.33 14.79
CA PRO A 130 -13.94 1.79 14.75
C PRO A 130 -13.39 2.38 13.43
N LEU A 131 -12.24 1.89 12.95
CA LEU A 131 -11.66 2.34 11.67
C LEU A 131 -12.53 1.96 10.48
N GLY A 132 -13.08 0.74 10.48
CA GLY A 132 -14.00 0.27 9.45
C GLY A 132 -15.23 1.18 9.33
N ARG A 133 -15.84 1.56 10.47
CA ARG A 133 -16.99 2.48 10.49
C ARG A 133 -16.63 3.88 9.98
N LEU A 134 -15.50 4.43 10.40
CA LEU A 134 -15.06 5.74 9.93
C LEU A 134 -14.85 5.75 8.42
N LEU A 135 -14.15 4.74 7.88
CA LEU A 135 -13.91 4.62 6.44
C LEU A 135 -15.21 4.39 5.65
N ARG A 136 -16.18 3.63 6.18
CA ARG A 136 -17.51 3.50 5.58
C ARG A 136 -18.24 4.84 5.51
N SER A 137 -18.24 5.61 6.60
CA SER A 137 -18.85 6.95 6.63
C SER A 137 -18.19 7.94 5.66
N LEU A 138 -16.85 7.87 5.51
CA LEU A 138 -16.14 8.63 4.49
C LEU A 138 -16.53 8.18 3.07
N GLY A 139 -16.76 6.89 2.87
CA GLY A 139 -17.26 6.31 1.63
C GLY A 139 -18.64 6.79 1.22
N GLU A 140 -19.58 6.87 2.17
CA GLU A 140 -20.91 7.46 1.98
C GLU A 140 -20.84 8.92 1.54
N ARG A 141 -19.75 9.61 1.89
CA ARG A 141 -19.45 11.01 1.54
C ARG A 141 -18.50 11.14 0.33
N GLY A 142 -18.29 10.06 -0.43
CA GLY A 142 -17.61 10.08 -1.72
C GLY A 142 -16.13 9.69 -1.71
N VAL A 143 -15.53 9.35 -0.57
CA VAL A 143 -14.14 8.85 -0.52
C VAL A 143 -14.10 7.39 -0.95
N ARG A 144 -13.38 7.08 -2.04
CA ARG A 144 -13.21 5.70 -2.47
C ARG A 144 -12.04 5.03 -1.75
N GLY A 145 -12.32 3.90 -1.10
CA GLY A 145 -11.32 3.08 -0.42
C GLY A 145 -10.58 3.85 0.67
N LEU A 146 -9.25 3.72 0.71
CA LEU A 146 -8.41 4.53 1.58
C LEU A 146 -8.28 5.97 1.04
N PRO A 147 -8.50 7.02 1.86
CA PRO A 147 -8.26 8.40 1.45
C PRO A 147 -6.82 8.58 0.96
N VAL A 148 -6.63 9.05 -0.26
CA VAL A 148 -5.28 9.23 -0.82
C VAL A 148 -4.70 10.55 -0.31
N GLY A 149 -3.50 10.52 0.29
CA GLY A 149 -2.80 11.73 0.73
C GLY A 149 -2.48 11.74 2.23
N PRO A 150 -3.47 11.58 3.13
CA PRO A 150 -3.21 11.55 4.57
C PRO A 150 -2.23 10.45 4.98
N GLU A 151 -1.28 10.77 5.86
CA GLU A 151 -0.32 9.80 6.40
C GLU A 151 -0.96 8.57 7.06
N PRO A 152 -2.09 8.67 7.79
CA PRO A 152 -2.79 7.50 8.31
C PRO A 152 -3.12 6.45 7.25
N SER A 153 -3.46 6.86 6.02
CA SER A 153 -3.73 5.91 4.93
C SER A 153 -2.48 5.19 4.46
N ALA A 154 -1.32 5.83 4.51
CA ALA A 154 -0.05 5.22 4.13
C ALA A 154 0.40 4.13 5.12
N VAL A 155 0.09 4.32 6.41
CA VAL A 155 0.28 3.31 7.45
C VAL A 155 -0.67 2.13 7.23
N LEU A 156 -1.96 2.39 7.05
CA LEU A 156 -2.96 1.33 6.82
C LEU A 156 -2.68 0.55 5.54
N ALA A 157 -2.22 1.22 4.49
CA ALA A 157 -1.75 0.60 3.25
C ALA A 157 -0.71 -0.50 3.51
N ASN A 158 0.27 -0.25 4.38
CA ASN A 158 1.27 -1.24 4.74
C ASN A 158 0.67 -2.44 5.48
N ALA A 159 -0.26 -2.20 6.41
CA ALA A 159 -0.95 -3.27 7.14
C ALA A 159 -1.81 -4.14 6.21
N VAL A 160 -2.54 -3.52 5.28
CA VAL A 160 -3.42 -4.21 4.32
C VAL A 160 -2.66 -5.20 3.45
N LEU A 161 -1.43 -4.87 3.05
CA LEU A 161 -0.59 -5.78 2.24
C LEU A 161 0.26 -6.74 3.09
N GLY A 162 0.14 -6.72 4.42
CA GLY A 162 0.84 -7.65 5.30
C GLY A 162 0.57 -9.14 5.00
N PRO A 163 -0.68 -9.55 4.72
CA PRO A 163 -0.98 -10.91 4.26
C PRO A 163 -0.33 -11.30 2.92
N LEU A 164 -0.17 -10.35 1.99
CA LEU A 164 0.59 -10.57 0.76
C LEU A 164 2.06 -10.84 1.07
N ASP A 165 2.67 -10.07 1.98
CA ASP A 165 4.05 -10.30 2.40
C ASP A 165 4.21 -11.67 3.07
N ALA A 166 3.24 -12.07 3.90
CA ALA A 166 3.23 -13.39 4.53
C ALA A 166 3.09 -14.53 3.51
N ALA A 167 2.27 -14.35 2.48
CA ALA A 167 2.09 -15.33 1.42
C ALA A 167 3.37 -15.54 0.60
N LEU A 168 4.11 -14.47 0.29
CA LEU A 168 5.40 -14.54 -0.41
C LEU A 168 6.47 -15.21 0.44
N ARG A 169 6.54 -14.88 1.75
CA ARG A 169 7.41 -15.59 2.70
C ARG A 169 7.07 -17.08 2.76
N GLY A 170 5.79 -17.42 2.81
CA GLY A 170 5.31 -18.81 2.82
C GLY A 170 5.55 -19.56 1.50
N ALA A 171 5.89 -18.85 0.42
CA ALA A 171 6.38 -19.41 -0.84
C ALA A 171 7.92 -19.45 -0.90
N GLU A 172 8.60 -19.16 0.21
CA GLU A 172 10.06 -19.07 0.34
C GLU A 172 10.70 -18.03 -0.58
N LEU A 173 9.93 -17.01 -0.98
CA LEU A 173 10.45 -15.89 -1.75
C LEU A 173 10.87 -14.76 -0.81
N ARG A 174 12.12 -14.33 -0.96
CA ARG A 174 12.57 -13.03 -0.46
C ARG A 174 11.95 -11.96 -1.35
N HIS A 175 11.48 -10.87 -0.76
CA HIS A 175 10.95 -9.76 -1.52
C HIS A 175 11.27 -8.41 -0.87
N LEU A 176 11.01 -7.35 -1.63
CA LEU A 176 10.92 -5.98 -1.14
C LEU A 176 9.63 -5.38 -1.63
N ARG A 177 9.01 -4.56 -0.78
CA ARG A 177 7.79 -3.86 -1.08
C ARG A 177 7.95 -2.35 -0.88
N TRP A 178 7.63 -1.60 -1.94
CA TRP A 178 7.48 -0.17 -1.94
C TRP A 178 5.99 0.18 -2.12
N VAL A 179 5.28 0.40 -1.01
CA VAL A 179 3.82 0.60 -1.02
C VAL A 179 3.13 -0.61 -1.67
N ASP A 180 2.63 -0.47 -2.90
CA ASP A 180 1.94 -1.47 -3.72
C ASP A 180 2.85 -2.17 -4.74
N ASP A 181 4.07 -1.67 -4.96
CA ASP A 181 5.06 -2.31 -5.83
C ASP A 181 5.84 -3.39 -5.06
N VAL A 182 5.84 -4.62 -5.56
CA VAL A 182 6.56 -5.76 -5.00
C VAL A 182 7.58 -6.30 -6.00
N ILE A 183 8.79 -6.57 -5.50
CA ILE A 183 9.84 -7.23 -6.27
C ILE A 183 10.33 -8.43 -5.48
N ALA A 184 10.20 -9.62 -6.05
CA ALA A 184 10.56 -10.89 -5.43
C ALA A 184 11.49 -11.68 -6.35
N PRO A 185 12.82 -11.64 -6.12
CA PRO A 185 13.77 -12.49 -6.82
C PRO A 185 13.52 -13.96 -6.49
N ALA A 186 13.72 -14.83 -7.48
CA ALA A 186 13.42 -16.25 -7.38
C ALA A 186 14.55 -17.10 -8.01
N PRO A 187 14.72 -18.35 -7.53
CA PRO A 187 15.72 -19.28 -8.07
C PRO A 187 15.42 -19.77 -9.49
N GLY A 188 14.21 -19.52 -9.98
CA GLY A 188 13.78 -19.86 -11.33
C GLY A 188 12.34 -19.47 -11.61
N PRO A 189 11.88 -19.62 -12.86
CA PRO A 189 10.54 -19.23 -13.28
C PRO A 189 9.43 -19.94 -12.50
N ASP A 190 9.61 -21.22 -12.19
CA ASP A 190 8.60 -22.00 -11.45
C ASP A 190 8.41 -21.51 -10.01
N ALA A 191 9.50 -21.12 -9.35
CA ALA A 191 9.42 -20.54 -8.02
C ALA A 191 8.74 -19.16 -8.05
N ALA A 192 9.05 -18.34 -9.06
CA ALA A 192 8.36 -17.06 -9.27
C ALA A 192 6.87 -17.26 -9.55
N ARG A 193 6.49 -18.28 -10.33
CA ARG A 193 5.09 -18.63 -10.61
C ARG A 193 4.35 -19.06 -9.35
N ARG A 194 4.92 -19.96 -8.54
CA ARG A 194 4.32 -20.37 -7.26
C ARG A 194 4.12 -19.17 -6.34
N GLY A 195 5.10 -18.27 -6.26
CA GLY A 195 4.99 -17.04 -5.49
C GLY A 195 3.87 -16.13 -6.00
N LEU A 196 3.74 -16.00 -7.33
CA LEU A 196 2.65 -15.24 -7.95
C LEU A 196 1.27 -15.83 -7.65
N ASP A 197 1.12 -17.16 -7.71
CA ASP A 197 -0.15 -17.82 -7.40
C ASP A 197 -0.54 -17.60 -5.93
N ARG A 198 0.43 -17.68 -4.99
CA ARG A 198 0.21 -17.34 -3.58
C ARG A 198 -0.15 -15.87 -3.39
N ALA A 199 0.51 -14.97 -4.12
CA ALA A 199 0.20 -13.55 -4.09
C ALA A 199 -1.21 -13.25 -4.59
N PHE A 200 -1.66 -13.91 -5.67
CA PHE A 200 -3.04 -13.78 -6.17
C PHE A 200 -4.06 -14.25 -5.15
N GLY A 201 -3.86 -15.41 -4.51
CA GLY A 201 -4.75 -15.87 -3.45
C GLY A 201 -4.83 -14.90 -2.27
N ALA A 202 -3.70 -14.30 -1.88
CA ALA A 202 -3.67 -13.30 -0.81
C ALA A 202 -4.38 -11.99 -1.20
N LEU A 203 -4.18 -11.51 -2.43
CA LEU A 203 -4.84 -10.31 -2.94
C LEU A 203 -6.36 -10.52 -3.07
N ASP A 204 -6.80 -11.66 -3.59
CA ASP A 204 -8.21 -12.01 -3.72
C ASP A 204 -8.92 -12.05 -2.35
N ALA A 205 -8.27 -12.64 -1.34
CA ALA A 205 -8.76 -12.63 0.05
C ALA A 205 -8.89 -11.22 0.65
N LEU A 206 -8.20 -10.22 0.09
CA LEU A 206 -8.30 -8.81 0.47
C LEU A 206 -9.28 -8.01 -0.41
N GLY A 207 -9.86 -8.64 -1.45
CA GLY A 207 -10.66 -7.94 -2.46
C GLY A 207 -9.82 -7.02 -3.36
N LEU A 208 -8.54 -7.32 -3.51
CA LEU A 208 -7.59 -6.58 -4.33
C LEU A 208 -7.17 -7.41 -5.55
N ALA A 209 -6.66 -6.73 -6.58
CA ALA A 209 -6.19 -7.38 -7.79
C ALA A 209 -4.80 -6.88 -8.19
N ALA A 210 -4.00 -7.75 -8.80
CA ALA A 210 -2.75 -7.34 -9.42
C ALA A 210 -3.02 -6.59 -10.72
N ASN A 211 -2.14 -5.64 -11.05
CA ASN A 211 -2.18 -4.91 -12.30
C ASN A 211 -1.60 -5.77 -13.42
N PRO A 212 -2.40 -6.21 -14.40
CA PRO A 212 -1.95 -7.16 -15.43
C PRO A 212 -0.91 -6.56 -16.37
N ARG A 213 -0.82 -5.23 -16.47
CA ARG A 213 0.16 -4.56 -17.35
C ARG A 213 1.53 -4.39 -16.72
N LYS A 214 1.60 -4.41 -15.39
CA LYS A 214 2.84 -4.20 -14.63
C LYS A 214 3.33 -5.46 -13.93
N THR A 215 2.44 -6.42 -13.71
CA THR A 215 2.78 -7.71 -13.09
C THR A 215 3.37 -8.65 -14.13
N ARG A 216 4.60 -9.11 -13.90
CA ARG A 216 5.35 -9.97 -14.84
C ARG A 216 6.46 -10.76 -14.13
N ILE A 217 6.88 -11.85 -14.77
CA ILE A 217 8.07 -12.60 -14.36
C ILE A 217 9.16 -12.31 -15.39
N LEU A 218 10.28 -11.76 -14.93
CA LEU A 218 11.46 -11.52 -15.75
C LEU A 218 12.39 -12.72 -15.66
N THR A 219 12.79 -13.29 -16.79
CA THR A 219 13.72 -14.43 -16.87
C THR A 219 14.98 -14.08 -17.65
N GLU A 220 14.93 -13.03 -18.47
CA GLU A 220 16.06 -12.62 -19.29
C GLU A 220 17.17 -12.02 -18.41
N PRO A 221 18.40 -12.56 -18.44
CA PRO A 221 19.48 -12.09 -17.58
C PRO A 221 19.81 -10.60 -17.77
N GLU A 222 19.61 -10.06 -18.97
CA GLU A 222 19.81 -8.64 -19.25
C GLU A 222 18.77 -7.75 -18.56
N GLU A 223 17.49 -8.15 -18.57
CA GLU A 223 16.42 -7.42 -17.89
C GLU A 223 16.61 -7.45 -16.36
N VAL A 224 16.99 -8.60 -15.81
CA VAL A 224 17.30 -8.73 -14.38
C VAL A 224 18.47 -7.84 -14.00
N ARG A 225 19.54 -7.80 -14.81
CA ARG A 225 20.69 -6.91 -14.60
C ARG A 225 20.33 -5.44 -14.75
N ALA A 226 19.50 -5.09 -15.74
CA ALA A 226 19.03 -3.72 -15.96
C ALA A 226 18.24 -3.24 -14.75
N MET A 227 17.35 -4.06 -14.20
CA MET A 227 16.60 -3.75 -13.00
C MET A 227 17.50 -3.62 -11.77
N ALA A 228 18.56 -4.41 -11.65
CA ALA A 228 19.54 -4.28 -10.56
C ALA A 228 20.34 -2.96 -10.64
N ARG A 229 20.53 -2.41 -11.83
CA ARG A 229 21.26 -1.15 -12.06
C ARG A 229 20.37 0.09 -11.94
N TRP A 230 19.16 0.02 -12.48
CA TRP A 230 18.29 1.18 -12.67
C TRP A 230 17.03 1.15 -11.81
N GLY A 231 16.76 0.06 -11.09
CA GLY A 231 15.50 -0.19 -10.41
C GLY A 231 14.42 -0.68 -11.38
N VAL A 232 13.17 -0.77 -10.94
CA VAL A 232 12.03 -1.10 -11.82
C VAL A 232 11.94 -0.01 -12.90
N PRO A 233 11.98 -0.36 -14.20
CA PRO A 233 11.77 0.62 -15.26
C PRO A 233 10.44 1.32 -15.05
N SER A 234 10.47 2.65 -14.96
CA SER A 234 9.25 3.47 -14.87
C SER A 234 8.62 3.55 -16.27
N GLY A 235 7.83 2.54 -16.62
CA GLY A 235 7.03 2.50 -17.85
C GLY A 235 7.64 1.69 -19.00
N PRO A 236 6.83 1.38 -20.04
CA PRO A 236 7.31 0.67 -21.22
C PRO A 236 8.40 1.48 -21.93
N PRO A 237 9.36 0.82 -22.61
CA PRO A 237 10.26 1.51 -23.52
C PRO A 237 9.45 2.28 -24.56
N ARG A 238 9.83 3.53 -24.80
CA ARG A 238 9.29 4.34 -25.89
C ARG A 238 9.62 3.72 -27.23
#